data_AF-A0A183J439-F1
#
_entry.id   AF-A0A183J439-F1
#
_cell.length_a   1.000
_cell.length_b   1.000
_cell.length_c   1.000
_cell.angle_alpha   90.00
_cell.angle_beta   90.00
_cell.angle_gamma   90.00
#
_symmetry.space_group_name_H-M   'P 1'
#
loop_
_entity.id
_entity.type
_entity.pdbx_description
1 polymer ?
#
loop_
_entity_poly.entity_id
_entity_poly.type
_entity_poly.pdbx_seq_one_letter_code
_entity_poly.pdbx_strand_id
1 'polypeptide(L)'
;MKFATRPHHRPSARVFRRLGEENTHMILLALIIALYLTAGAFLFSLIEKQHEDMERNVFHHELSAFKAAYCHSTILGNCSALDYLLDLRGSMSAAGISPQKTSWDFFGSFYFVSTVLTTIGKFFQV
;
A
#
# COMPACT_ATOMS: atom_id res chain seq x y z
N MET A 1 -63.08 14.20 21.88
CA MET A 1 -61.62 14.00 21.81
C MET A 1 -61.28 13.40 20.46
N LYS A 2 -60.67 14.16 19.54
CA LYS A 2 -60.20 13.65 18.23
C LYS A 2 -58.69 13.49 18.30
N PHE A 3 -58.23 12.25 18.24
CA PHE A 3 -56.79 11.92 18.14
C PHE A 3 -56.28 12.34 16.77
N ALA A 4 -55.37 13.31 16.74
CA ALA A 4 -54.65 13.71 15.53
C ALA A 4 -53.57 12.66 15.22
N THR A 5 -53.82 11.80 14.24
CA THR A 5 -52.82 10.92 13.65
C THR A 5 -51.81 11.76 12.87
N ARG A 6 -50.55 11.82 13.33
CA ARG A 6 -49.46 12.48 12.59
C ARG A 6 -49.21 11.75 11.26
N PRO A 7 -49.02 12.46 10.14
CA PRO A 7 -48.69 11.80 8.89
C PRO A 7 -47.25 11.29 8.94
N HIS A 8 -47.08 10.00 8.65
CA HIS A 8 -45.79 9.35 8.49
C HIS A 8 -45.17 9.82 7.18
N HIS A 9 -44.17 10.70 7.25
CA HIS A 9 -43.47 11.21 6.08
C HIS A 9 -42.59 10.10 5.49
N ARG A 10 -43.10 9.36 4.52
CA ARG A 10 -42.29 8.44 3.71
C ARG A 10 -41.43 9.31 2.79
N PRO A 11 -40.09 9.23 2.84
CA PRO A 11 -39.25 9.98 1.91
C PRO A 11 -39.64 9.55 0.49
N SER A 12 -40.20 10.50 -0.24
CA SER A 12 -40.79 10.30 -1.56
C SER A 12 -39.70 9.84 -2.53
N ALA A 13 -39.90 8.71 -3.19
CA ALA A 13 -39.00 8.15 -4.21
C ALA A 13 -38.58 9.17 -5.30
N ARG A 14 -39.35 10.26 -5.46
CA ARG A 14 -39.03 11.40 -6.33
C ARG A 14 -37.77 12.17 -5.91
N VAL A 15 -37.41 12.20 -4.62
CA VAL A 15 -36.18 12.85 -4.14
C VAL A 15 -34.96 12.02 -4.54
N PHE A 16 -35.03 10.70 -4.38
CA PHE A 16 -33.99 9.78 -4.82
C PHE A 16 -33.78 9.83 -6.34
N ARG A 17 -34.87 9.94 -7.10
CA ARG A 17 -34.80 10.05 -8.57
C ARG A 17 -34.18 11.37 -9.03
N ARG A 18 -34.51 12.51 -8.40
CA ARG A 18 -33.86 13.81 -8.67
C ARG A 18 -32.38 13.82 -8.33
N LEU A 19 -31.99 13.21 -7.20
CA LEU A 19 -30.57 13.04 -6.86
C LEU A 19 -29.85 12.18 -7.90
N GLY A 20 -30.50 11.13 -8.41
CA GLY A 20 -29.97 10.32 -9.51
C GLY A 20 -29.79 11.10 -10.81
N GLU A 21 -30.75 11.98 -11.16
CA GLU A 21 -30.75 12.77 -12.40
C GLU A 21 -29.62 13.81 -12.42
N GLU A 22 -29.45 14.57 -11.33
CA GLU A 22 -28.37 15.57 -11.18
C GLU A 22 -26.99 14.92 -10.93
N ASN A 23 -26.95 13.74 -10.30
CA ASN A 23 -25.70 13.01 -10.01
C ASN A 23 -25.31 12.01 -11.11
N THR A 24 -26.02 11.98 -12.24
CA THR A 24 -25.72 11.07 -13.36
C THR A 24 -24.27 11.20 -13.79
N HIS A 25 -23.74 12.43 -13.90
CA HIS A 25 -22.34 12.68 -14.24
C HIS A 25 -21.37 12.15 -13.17
N MET A 26 -21.69 12.30 -11.88
CA MET A 26 -20.85 11.78 -10.79
C MET A 26 -20.80 10.24 -10.80
N ILE A 27 -21.93 9.60 -11.04
CA ILE A 27 -22.02 8.13 -11.14
C ILE A 27 -21.28 7.66 -12.40
N LEU A 28 -21.46 8.34 -13.53
CA LEU A 28 -20.75 8.05 -14.77
C LEU A 28 -19.23 8.20 -14.61
N LEU A 29 -18.77 9.30 -13.99
CA LEU A 29 -17.36 9.52 -13.67
C LEU A 29 -16.82 8.44 -12.74
N ALA A 30 -17.55 8.10 -11.67
CA ALA A 30 -17.16 7.04 -10.76
C ALA A 30 -17.01 5.69 -11.47
N LEU A 31 -17.91 5.36 -12.40
CA LEU A 31 -17.83 4.14 -13.22
C LEU A 31 -16.60 4.17 -14.15
N ILE A 32 -16.34 5.30 -14.81
CA ILE A 32 -15.15 5.46 -15.68
C ILE A 32 -13.87 5.33 -14.86
N ILE A 33 -13.79 5.96 -13.69
CA ILE A 33 -12.64 5.87 -12.78
C ILE A 33 -12.47 4.43 -12.30
N ALA A 34 -13.55 3.74 -11.92
CA ALA A 34 -13.48 2.34 -11.51
C ALA A 34 -12.95 1.45 -12.64
N LEU A 35 -13.45 1.62 -13.88
CA LEU A 35 -12.96 0.89 -15.05
C LEU A 35 -11.47 1.17 -15.30
N TYR A 36 -11.07 2.44 -15.24
CA TYR A 36 -9.67 2.85 -15.38
C TYR A 36 -8.77 2.20 -14.33
N LEU A 37 -9.19 2.21 -13.05
CA LEU A 37 -8.45 1.57 -11.96
C LEU A 37 -8.37 0.05 -12.14
N THR A 38 -9.44 -0.61 -12.56
CA THR A 38 -9.42 -2.06 -12.82
C THR A 38 -8.50 -2.42 -13.98
N ALA A 39 -8.49 -1.62 -15.05
CA ALA A 39 -7.60 -1.81 -16.19
C ALA A 39 -6.14 -1.58 -15.78
N GLY A 40 -5.86 -0.53 -15.00
CA GLY A 40 -4.54 -0.28 -14.43
C GLY A 40 -4.07 -1.41 -13.52
N ALA A 41 -4.94 -1.91 -12.63
CA ALA A 41 -4.62 -3.03 -11.74
C ALA A 41 -4.28 -4.30 -12.51
N PHE A 42 -5.02 -4.62 -13.57
CA PHE A 42 -4.73 -5.76 -14.43
C PHE A 42 -3.39 -5.59 -15.15
N LEU A 43 -3.14 -4.41 -15.73
CA LEU A 43 -1.90 -4.12 -16.45
C LEU A 43 -0.67 -4.20 -15.53
N PHE A 44 -0.72 -3.54 -14.37
CA PHE A 44 0.34 -3.60 -13.38
C PHE A 44 0.52 -5.02 -12.83
N SER A 45 -0.56 -5.76 -12.58
CA SER A 45 -0.45 -7.15 -12.13
C SER A 45 0.19 -8.08 -13.16
N LEU A 46 0.08 -7.80 -14.47
CA LEU A 46 0.77 -8.59 -15.48
C LEU A 46 2.25 -8.24 -15.57
N ILE A 47 2.56 -6.94 -15.54
CA ILE A 47 3.92 -6.44 -15.74
C ILE A 47 4.76 -6.63 -14.47
N GLU A 48 4.30 -6.11 -13.34
CA GLU A 48 5.07 -6.08 -12.09
C GLU A 48 5.22 -7.44 -11.44
N LYS A 49 4.23 -8.33 -11.60
CA LYS A 49 4.28 -9.68 -11.01
C LYS A 49 5.47 -10.49 -11.53
N GLN A 50 5.76 -10.41 -12.83
CA GLN A 50 6.91 -11.12 -13.40
C GLN A 50 8.23 -10.55 -12.86
N HIS A 51 8.29 -9.23 -12.69
CA HIS A 51 9.47 -8.56 -12.15
C HIS A 51 9.69 -8.91 -10.67
N GLU A 52 8.62 -8.91 -9.86
CA GLU A 52 8.65 -9.35 -8.46
C GLU A 52 9.16 -10.80 -8.33
N ASP A 53 8.66 -11.71 -9.16
CA ASP A 53 9.07 -13.12 -9.13
C ASP A 53 10.56 -13.29 -9.52
N MET A 54 11.07 -12.51 -10.48
CA MET A 54 12.49 -12.52 -10.86
C MET A 54 13.38 -12.02 -9.72
N GLU A 55 13.10 -10.85 -9.17
CA GLU A 55 13.88 -10.27 -8.06
C GLU A 55 13.84 -11.17 -6.82
N ARG A 56 12.67 -11.75 -6.51
CA ARG A 56 12.53 -12.74 -5.44
C ARG A 56 13.40 -13.97 -5.68
N ASN A 57 13.43 -14.50 -6.90
CA ASN A 57 14.25 -15.66 -7.25
C ASN A 57 15.76 -15.36 -7.14
N VAL A 58 16.20 -14.19 -7.63
CA VAL A 58 17.59 -13.75 -7.50
C VAL A 58 17.97 -13.64 -6.02
N PHE A 59 17.14 -12.97 -5.21
CA PHE A 59 17.36 -12.85 -3.77
C PHE A 59 17.46 -14.22 -3.08
N HIS A 60 16.54 -15.15 -3.36
CA HIS A 60 16.58 -16.48 -2.77
C HIS A 60 17.78 -17.31 -3.25
N HIS A 61 18.16 -17.19 -4.51
CA HIS A 61 19.32 -17.86 -5.06
C HIS A 61 20.60 -17.40 -4.33
N GLU A 62 20.85 -16.09 -4.26
CA GLU A 62 22.00 -15.53 -3.55
C GLU A 62 22.01 -15.90 -2.06
N LEU A 63 20.85 -15.80 -1.41
CA LEU A 63 20.72 -16.19 0.00
C LEU A 63 21.03 -17.68 0.22
N SER A 64 20.56 -18.56 -0.68
CA SER A 64 20.81 -19.99 -0.58
C SER A 64 22.29 -20.34 -0.81
N ALA A 65 22.95 -19.68 -1.77
CA ALA A 65 24.38 -19.83 -2.02
C ALA A 65 25.21 -19.38 -0.82
N PHE A 66 24.84 -18.25 -0.21
CA PHE A 66 25.48 -17.75 1.01
C PHE A 66 25.28 -18.71 2.18
N LYS A 67 24.06 -19.20 2.41
CA LYS A 67 23.77 -20.20 3.45
C LYS A 67 24.59 -21.48 3.23
N ALA A 68 24.67 -21.98 1.99
CA ALA A 68 25.45 -23.19 1.68
C ALA A 68 26.96 -23.00 1.99
N ALA A 69 27.53 -21.84 1.67
CA ALA A 69 28.95 -21.55 1.90
C ALA A 69 29.30 -21.34 3.39
N TYR A 70 28.48 -20.61 4.14
CA TYR A 70 28.84 -20.13 5.48
C TYR A 70 28.16 -20.86 6.64
N CYS A 71 27.04 -21.54 6.38
CA CYS A 71 26.29 -22.23 7.44
C CYS A 71 26.84 -23.64 7.72
N HIS A 72 27.47 -24.28 6.72
CA HIS A 72 28.12 -25.58 6.89
C HIS A 72 29.56 -25.45 7.42
N SER A 73 30.26 -24.37 7.02
CA SER A 73 31.64 -24.09 7.40
C SER A 73 31.72 -23.31 8.72
N THR A 74 31.48 -23.98 9.85
CA THR A 74 32.04 -23.72 11.21
C THR A 74 31.96 -22.32 11.87
N ILE A 75 31.56 -21.23 11.21
CA ILE A 75 31.62 -19.86 11.75
C ILE A 75 30.30 -19.46 12.45
N LEU A 76 29.15 -19.87 11.89
CA LEU A 76 27.85 -19.53 12.45
C LEU A 76 27.18 -20.66 13.25
N GLY A 77 27.58 -21.92 13.04
CA GLY A 77 27.06 -23.11 13.74
C GLY A 77 25.59 -23.45 13.47
N ASN A 78 24.73 -22.44 13.32
CA ASN A 78 23.32 -22.53 13.00
C ASN A 78 22.88 -21.29 12.19
N CYS A 79 22.19 -21.49 11.06
CA CYS A 79 21.63 -20.43 10.21
C CYS A 79 20.59 -19.56 10.92
N SER A 80 20.03 -20.00 12.05
CA SER A 80 19.02 -19.28 12.82
C SER A 80 19.38 -17.83 13.13
N ALA A 81 20.65 -17.52 13.40
CA ALA A 81 21.09 -16.16 13.68
C ALA A 81 21.02 -15.26 12.43
N LEU A 82 21.32 -15.80 11.25
CA LEU A 82 21.19 -15.08 9.99
C LEU A 82 19.72 -14.82 9.65
N ASP A 83 18.86 -15.82 9.84
CA ASP A 83 17.42 -15.68 9.61
C ASP A 83 16.80 -14.64 10.55
N TYR A 84 17.23 -14.60 11.81
CA TYR A 84 16.84 -13.55 12.76
C TYR A 84 17.26 -12.14 12.29
N LEU A 85 18.50 -11.99 11.80
CA LEU A 85 18.97 -10.69 11.30
C LEU A 85 18.23 -10.25 10.03
N LEU A 86 17.88 -11.18 9.14
CA LEU A 86 17.09 -10.90 7.94
C LEU A 86 15.66 -10.48 8.28
N ASP A 87 15.03 -11.14 9.25
CA ASP A 87 13.70 -10.78 9.74
C ASP A 87 13.70 -9.40 10.41
N LEU A 88 14.70 -9.13 11.24
CA LEU A 88 14.89 -7.81 11.86
C LEU A 88 15.12 -6.73 10.80
N ARG A 89 15.92 -7.02 9.76
CA ARG A 89 16.14 -6.10 8.64
C ARG A 89 14.86 -5.86 7.84
N GLY A 90 14.09 -6.91 7.56
CA GLY A 90 12.79 -6.81 6.90
C GLY A 90 11.82 -5.93 7.69
N SER A 91 11.74 -6.15 9.00
CA SER A 91 10.94 -5.36 9.94
C SER A 91 11.36 -3.89 9.99
N MET A 92 12.66 -3.60 10.05
CA MET A 92 13.18 -2.22 10.00
C MET A 92 12.88 -1.53 8.67
N SER A 93 13.02 -2.27 7.56
CA SER A 93 12.79 -1.73 6.22
C SER A 93 11.30 -1.44 6.00
N ALA A 94 10.41 -2.32 6.49
CA ALA A 94 8.96 -2.09 6.50
C ALA A 94 8.56 -0.88 7.36
N ALA A 95 9.29 -0.60 8.44
CA ALA A 95 9.14 0.60 9.26
C ALA A 95 9.75 1.88 8.63
N GLY A 96 10.39 1.79 7.45
CA GLY A 96 11.08 2.91 6.81
C GLY A 96 12.37 3.35 7.51
N ILE A 97 12.97 2.45 8.31
CA ILE A 97 14.18 2.71 9.08
C ILE A 97 15.37 2.14 8.31
N SER A 98 16.24 3.03 7.82
CA SER A 98 17.52 2.65 7.23
C SER A 98 18.65 2.79 8.26
N PRO A 99 19.57 1.82 8.37
CA PRO A 99 20.70 1.94 9.29
C PRO A 99 21.76 2.95 8.84
N GLN A 100 21.75 3.37 7.57
CA GLN A 100 22.75 4.29 7.03
C GLN A 100 22.29 5.75 7.01
N LYS A 101 20.99 6.04 7.14
CA LYS A 101 20.44 7.39 7.07
C LYS A 101 19.35 7.61 8.13
N THR A 102 19.48 8.66 8.93
CA THR A 102 18.41 9.12 9.81
C THR A 102 17.30 9.77 8.97
N SER A 103 16.11 9.18 8.98
CA SER A 103 14.95 9.73 8.24
C SER A 103 14.34 10.97 8.91
N TRP A 104 14.66 11.23 10.19
CA TRP A 104 14.04 12.27 11.03
C TRP A 104 15.01 13.37 11.48
N ASP A 105 15.95 13.77 10.63
CA ASP A 105 16.73 15.00 10.82
C ASP A 105 15.88 16.24 10.47
N PHE A 106 16.35 17.45 10.82
CA PHE A 106 15.61 18.69 10.55
C PHE A 106 15.25 18.84 9.05
N PHE A 107 16.21 18.55 8.16
CA PHE A 107 16.00 18.65 6.72
C PHE A 107 15.12 17.51 6.17
N GLY A 108 15.25 16.27 6.66
CA GLY A 108 14.36 15.17 6.31
C GLY A 108 12.91 15.41 6.76
N SER A 109 12.74 15.97 7.96
CA SER A 109 11.42 16.35 8.50
C SER A 109 10.80 17.50 7.71
N PHE A 110 11.59 18.51 7.32
CA PHE A 110 11.14 19.60 6.47
C PHE A 110 10.70 19.11 5.08
N TYR A 111 11.47 18.22 4.45
CA TYR A 111 11.11 17.59 3.19
C TYR A 111 9.82 16.76 3.31
N PHE A 112 9.69 15.98 4.37
CA PHE A 112 8.47 15.20 4.64
C PHE A 112 7.24 16.09 4.81
N VAL A 113 7.32 17.16 5.59
CA VAL A 113 6.20 18.11 5.72
C VAL A 113 5.87 18.76 4.36
N SER A 114 6.89 19.07 3.55
CA SER A 114 6.67 19.57 2.19
C SER A 114 5.96 18.55 1.28
N THR A 115 6.24 17.25 1.37
CA THR A 115 5.56 16.22 0.57
C THR A 115 4.12 15.98 1.02
N VAL A 116 3.83 16.15 2.31
CA VAL A 116 2.46 16.14 2.84
C VAL A 116 1.67 17.35 2.34
N LEU A 117 2.26 18.55 2.43
CA LEU A 117 1.64 19.80 1.94
C LEU A 117 1.36 19.77 0.45
N THR A 118 2.27 19.22 -0.34
CA THR A 118 2.14 19.11 -1.81
C THR A 118 1.31 17.91 -2.25
N THR A 119 0.78 17.10 -1.32
CA THR A 119 0.04 15.85 -1.59
C THR A 119 0.81 14.82 -2.42
N ILE A 120 2.15 14.90 -2.43
CA ILE A 120 3.03 13.94 -3.10
C ILE A 120 3.11 12.64 -2.29
N GLY A 121 3.18 12.74 -0.96
CA GLY A 121 3.06 11.57 -0.07
C GLY A 121 4.14 10.50 -0.25
N LYS A 122 5.39 10.86 -0.59
CA LYS A 122 6.48 9.88 -0.58
C LYS A 122 6.93 9.60 0.86
N PHE A 123 6.57 8.41 1.35
CA PHE A 123 7.28 7.78 2.46
C PHE A 123 8.70 7.44 1.96
N PHE A 124 9.70 7.60 2.80
CA PHE A 124 11.12 7.38 2.48
C PHE A 124 11.32 5.93 2.01
N GLN A 125 11.11 5.66 0.72
CA GLN A 125 11.47 4.38 0.12
C GLN A 125 12.99 4.38 -0.02
N VAL A 126 13.58 3.43 0.71
CA VAL A 126 14.98 3.03 0.69
C VAL A 126 15.38 2.64 -0.73
#